data_AF-A0A1W9XAB2-F1
#
_entry.id   AF-A0A1W9XAB2-F1
#
_cell.length_a   1.000
_cell.length_b   1.000
_cell.length_c   1.000
_cell.angle_alpha   90.00
_cell.angle_beta   90.00
_cell.angle_gamma   90.00
#
_symmetry.space_group_name_H-M   'P 1'
#
loop_
_entity.id
_entity.type
_entity.pdbx_description
1 polymer ?
#
loop_
_entity_poly.entity_id
_entity_poly.type
_entity_poly.pdbx_seq_one_letter_code
_entity_poly.pdbx_strand_id
1 'polypeptide(L)'
;MIWGYFHASPDDVSWGSSQNPDLFVKIWFDHGGRTDVNFFHVSVPDIEVYSDYRYDGTPDQQGTTTMTRRYIRQHYQNGQSHTDGYTNSLGMTFKRIPAGTFMIGSPEDEPGRDSDETLHQVTLTQDFHMQTTEVIQGQWEVVMGENPSSFQNCGDDCPVENVSWNDAQDFITRMNQRGEGTYRLPTEAEWEYAARAGTSTPFYFGQCLSTDQANYDGNYSSEGCPQGEYRPETVPVASLASNAWGLYDMRGNVWEWCGDWSGDYPTGSVTDPSGSWRGNYRVGRGGWSAVSQGRQEREAFAP
;
A
#
# COMPACT_ATOMS: atom_id res chain seq x y z
N MET A 1 13.53 -12.23 24.36
CA MET A 1 13.41 -10.76 24.40
C MET A 1 14.48 -10.23 25.34
N ILE A 2 15.50 -9.57 24.80
CA ILE A 2 16.56 -8.91 25.57
C ILE A 2 16.28 -7.41 25.48
N TRP A 3 16.34 -6.72 26.62
CA TRP A 3 16.32 -5.27 26.68
C TRP A 3 17.65 -4.82 27.26
N GLY A 4 18.26 -3.81 26.64
CA GLY A 4 19.51 -3.24 27.09
C GLY A 4 19.53 -1.73 26.85
N TYR A 5 20.26 -1.02 27.70
CA TYR A 5 20.65 0.36 27.46
C TYR A 5 22.10 0.34 26.98
N PHE A 6 22.42 1.10 25.94
CA PHE A 6 23.79 1.37 25.56
C PHE A 6 24.04 2.85 25.80
N HIS A 7 24.70 3.16 26.90
CA HIS A 7 25.24 4.49 27.13
C HIS A 7 26.62 4.54 26.49
N ALA A 8 26.74 5.29 25.40
CA ALA A 8 28.04 5.58 24.82
C ALA A 8 28.45 6.97 25.31
N SER A 9 29.48 7.02 26.16
CA SER A 9 30.04 8.29 26.60
C SER A 9 30.47 9.09 25.36
N PRO A 10 30.03 10.34 25.20
CA PRO A 10 30.44 11.21 24.10
C PRO A 10 31.96 11.44 24.02
N ASP A 11 32.68 11.18 25.11
CA ASP A 11 34.14 11.23 25.15
C ASP A 11 34.80 9.95 24.57
N ASP A 12 34.07 8.84 24.52
CA ASP A 12 34.56 7.53 24.09
C ASP A 12 34.23 7.22 22.61
N VAL A 13 33.33 7.99 21.99
CA VAL A 13 32.90 7.79 20.59
C VAL A 13 32.78 9.10 19.83
N SER A 14 33.15 9.11 18.55
CA SER A 14 33.12 10.33 17.72
C SER A 14 31.72 10.76 17.26
N TRP A 15 30.69 9.94 17.52
CA TRP A 15 29.30 10.17 17.13
C TRP A 15 28.37 10.49 18.33
N GLY A 16 28.90 10.48 19.55
CA GLY A 16 28.14 10.82 20.76
C GLY A 16 28.11 12.33 21.00
N SER A 17 27.02 12.84 21.60
CA SER A 17 26.91 14.26 21.98
C SER A 17 26.87 14.41 23.50
N SER A 18 27.74 15.26 24.06
CA SER A 18 27.78 15.58 25.50
C SER A 18 26.49 16.23 26.02
N GLN A 19 25.63 16.72 25.13
CA GLN A 19 24.34 17.27 25.50
C GLN A 19 23.24 16.20 25.55
N ASN A 20 23.43 15.02 24.95
CA ASN A 20 22.39 14.00 24.77
C ASN A 20 23.00 12.58 24.71
N PRO A 21 23.21 11.93 25.87
CA PRO A 21 24.00 10.70 25.93
C PRO A 21 23.22 9.38 25.71
N ASP A 22 21.89 9.41 25.59
CA ASP A 22 21.06 8.19 25.70
C ASP A 22 20.35 7.81 24.38
N LEU A 23 20.92 6.84 23.66
CA LEU A 23 20.26 6.14 22.55
C LEU A 23 19.65 4.83 23.07
N PHE A 24 18.37 4.60 22.80
CA PHE A 24 17.71 3.35 23.18
C PHE A 24 17.63 2.40 21.99
N VAL A 25 17.91 1.12 22.24
CA VAL A 25 17.84 0.04 21.24
C VAL A 25 17.00 -1.10 21.79
N LYS A 26 15.99 -1.53 21.03
CA LYS A 26 15.21 -2.73 21.30
C LYS A 26 15.49 -3.76 20.22
N ILE A 27 16.12 -4.86 20.61
CA ILE A 27 16.42 -6.00 19.74
C ILE A 27 15.51 -7.16 20.13
N TRP A 28 14.78 -7.69 19.16
CA TRP A 28 13.92 -8.85 19.32
C TRP A 28 14.34 -9.95 18.34
N PHE A 29 14.21 -11.21 18.76
CA PHE A 29 14.46 -12.36 17.92
C PHE A 29 13.50 -13.50 18.25
N ASP A 30 13.08 -14.27 17.24
CA ASP A 30 12.26 -15.49 17.40
C ASP A 30 12.99 -16.78 17.01
N HIS A 31 12.32 -17.90 17.26
CA HIS A 31 12.79 -19.24 16.94
C HIS A 31 12.93 -19.50 15.43
N GLY A 32 12.42 -18.60 14.57
CA GLY A 32 12.52 -18.67 13.12
C GLY A 32 13.76 -17.97 12.55
N GLY A 33 14.59 -17.35 13.40
CA GLY A 33 15.78 -16.63 12.99
C GLY A 33 15.53 -15.18 12.59
N ARG A 34 14.30 -14.65 12.76
CA ARG A 34 14.00 -13.23 12.54
C ARG A 34 14.65 -12.40 13.63
N THR A 35 15.28 -11.28 13.25
CA THR A 35 15.82 -10.27 14.17
C THR A 35 15.20 -8.91 13.84
N ASP A 36 14.53 -8.30 14.82
CA ASP A 36 14.00 -6.94 14.74
C ASP A 36 14.86 -6.00 15.58
N VAL A 37 15.30 -4.87 15.01
CA VAL A 37 16.06 -3.83 15.73
C VAL A 37 15.30 -2.52 15.64
N ASN A 38 15.00 -1.90 16.78
CA ASN A 38 14.34 -0.60 16.86
C ASN A 38 15.23 0.37 17.63
N PHE A 39 15.42 1.57 17.10
CA PHE A 39 16.15 2.66 17.76
C PHE A 39 15.12 3.70 18.21
N PHE A 40 15.23 4.19 19.45
CA PHE A 40 14.37 5.25 19.96
C PHE A 40 15.17 6.27 20.78
N HIS A 41 14.74 7.52 20.72
CA HIS A 41 15.27 8.63 21.52
C HIS A 41 14.12 9.59 21.81
N VAL A 42 14.11 10.18 23.01
CA VAL A 42 12.94 10.89 23.54
C VAL A 42 12.87 12.39 23.20
N SER A 43 13.84 13.01 22.48
CA SER A 43 13.99 14.49 22.58
C SER A 43 14.59 15.31 21.42
N VAL A 44 14.89 14.80 20.21
CA VAL A 44 15.46 15.65 19.12
C VAL A 44 14.95 15.31 17.70
N PRO A 45 15.07 16.24 16.70
CA PRO A 45 14.39 16.16 15.41
C PRO A 45 14.96 15.21 14.35
N ASP A 46 16.27 14.94 14.34
CA ASP A 46 16.93 14.04 13.37
C ASP A 46 18.13 13.34 14.04
N ILE A 47 18.40 12.08 13.68
CA ILE A 47 19.52 11.28 14.23
C ILE A 47 20.24 10.56 13.09
N GLU A 48 21.56 10.58 13.09
CA GLU A 48 22.36 9.69 12.23
C GLU A 48 22.47 8.32 12.88
N VAL A 49 22.12 7.25 12.14
CA VAL A 49 22.21 5.87 12.63
C VAL A 49 23.23 5.08 11.83
N TYR A 50 23.99 4.25 12.53
CA TYR A 50 24.97 3.33 11.96
C TYR A 50 24.43 1.92 12.11
N SER A 51 24.29 1.17 11.00
CA SER A 51 24.05 -0.27 11.05
C SER A 51 25.38 -1.01 10.86
N ASP A 52 25.88 -1.64 11.92
CA ASP A 52 27.09 -2.46 11.87
C ASP A 52 26.76 -3.92 11.61
N TYR A 53 26.26 -4.24 10.41
CA TYR A 53 26.15 -5.65 10.02
C TYR A 53 26.53 -5.86 8.56
N ARG A 54 27.84 -6.02 8.32
CA ARG A 54 28.37 -6.77 7.20
C ARG A 54 29.36 -7.83 7.71
N TYR A 55 29.24 -9.03 7.16
CA TYR A 55 30.04 -10.20 7.54
C TYR A 55 31.54 -10.05 7.20
N ASP A 56 31.93 -8.97 6.51
CA ASP A 56 33.26 -8.73 5.94
C ASP A 56 34.05 -7.59 6.61
N GLY A 57 33.52 -6.97 7.67
CA GLY A 57 34.22 -5.92 8.42
C GLY A 57 34.35 -4.58 7.68
N THR A 58 33.60 -4.36 6.60
CA THR A 58 33.51 -3.06 5.95
C THR A 58 32.32 -2.25 6.51
N PRO A 59 32.52 -1.03 7.04
CA PRO A 59 31.41 -0.17 7.45
C PRO A 59 30.50 0.15 6.26
N ASP A 60 29.19 -0.05 6.40
CA ASP A 60 28.22 0.33 5.37
C ASP A 60 28.03 1.85 5.30
N GLN A 61 27.48 2.32 4.18
CA GLN A 61 27.16 3.72 3.92
C GLN A 61 26.25 4.31 5.00
N GLN A 62 26.58 5.54 5.41
CA GLN A 62 25.86 6.34 6.38
C GLN A 62 24.37 6.49 5.99
N GLY A 63 23.46 6.18 6.91
CA GLY A 63 22.03 6.41 6.75
C GLY A 63 21.50 7.40 7.79
N THR A 64 20.96 8.54 7.37
CA THR A 64 20.30 9.50 8.26
C THR A 64 18.87 9.05 8.54
N THR A 65 18.49 8.85 9.81
CA THR A 65 17.12 8.55 10.22
C THR A 65 16.44 9.81 10.79
N THR A 66 15.35 10.22 10.16
CA THR A 66 14.56 11.39 10.57
C THR A 66 13.48 10.98 11.56
N MET A 67 12.82 11.94 12.22
CA MET A 67 11.66 11.68 13.11
C MET A 67 10.54 10.85 12.44
N THR A 68 10.39 10.91 11.12
CA THR A 68 9.42 10.12 10.33
C THR A 68 9.89 8.70 10.01
N ARG A 69 11.19 8.43 10.06
CA ARG A 69 11.78 7.11 9.71
C ARG A 69 12.11 6.23 10.93
N ARG A 70 12.12 6.79 12.14
CA ARG A 70 12.50 6.06 13.38
C ARG A 70 11.51 4.99 13.87
N TYR A 71 10.29 4.95 13.34
CA TYR A 71 9.29 3.91 13.67
C TYR A 71 9.21 2.80 12.63
N ILE A 72 10.11 2.80 11.63
CA ILE A 72 10.13 1.78 10.59
C ILE A 72 10.65 0.47 11.19
N ARG A 73 9.79 -0.56 11.21
CA ARG A 73 10.21 -1.92 11.51
C ARG A 73 11.16 -2.39 10.42
N GLN A 74 12.43 -2.53 10.77
CA GLN A 74 13.41 -3.21 9.94
C GLN A 74 13.49 -4.68 10.37
N HIS A 75 13.23 -5.58 9.44
CA HIS A 75 13.56 -6.99 9.60
C HIS A 75 14.78 -7.30 8.74
N TYR A 76 15.73 -8.03 9.31
CA TYR A 76 16.93 -8.49 8.60
C TYR A 76 16.80 -9.97 8.29
N GLN A 77 16.89 -10.33 7.00
CA GLN A 77 16.91 -11.72 6.54
C GLN A 77 18.08 -11.90 5.56
N ASN A 78 18.93 -12.92 5.78
CA ASN A 78 20.09 -13.23 4.93
C ASN A 78 21.04 -12.05 4.64
N GLY A 79 21.17 -11.10 5.56
CA GLY A 79 22.06 -9.94 5.40
C GLY A 79 21.47 -8.78 4.59
N GLN A 80 20.19 -8.82 4.22
CA GLN A 80 19.48 -7.70 3.60
C GLN A 80 18.54 -7.05 4.61
N SER A 81 18.55 -5.71 4.68
CA SER A 81 17.57 -4.93 5.45
C SER A 81 16.28 -4.80 4.65
N HIS A 82 15.16 -5.12 5.28
CA HIS A 82 13.84 -4.98 4.70
C HIS A 82 12.98 -4.13 5.63
N THR A 83 12.41 -3.06 5.09
CA THR A 83 11.39 -2.27 5.76
C THR A 83 10.03 -2.87 5.44
N ASP A 84 9.29 -3.33 6.44
CA ASP A 84 7.94 -3.91 6.23
C ASP A 84 6.88 -2.87 5.83
N GLY A 85 7.24 -1.58 5.89
CA GLY A 85 6.37 -0.43 5.65
C GLY A 85 6.85 0.82 6.39
N TYR A 86 6.19 1.95 6.19
CA TYR A 86 6.44 3.21 6.92
C TYR A 86 5.17 4.04 7.03
N THR A 87 5.14 5.01 7.96
CA THR A 87 4.04 5.97 8.09
C THR A 87 4.60 7.39 7.95
N ASN A 88 4.01 8.22 7.08
CA ASN A 88 4.45 9.61 6.90
C ASN A 88 3.81 10.56 7.94
N SER A 89 4.15 11.85 7.90
CA SER A 89 3.65 12.85 8.85
C SER A 89 2.14 13.13 8.76
N LEU A 90 1.49 12.70 7.68
CA LEU A 90 0.03 12.79 7.49
C LEU A 90 -0.70 11.54 8.02
N GLY A 91 0.01 10.60 8.63
CA GLY A 91 -0.57 9.35 9.14
C GLY A 91 -0.83 8.31 8.05
N MET A 92 -0.41 8.53 6.80
CA MET A 92 -0.52 7.53 5.74
C MET A 92 0.46 6.40 5.99
N THR A 93 -0.05 5.19 6.13
CA THR A 93 0.77 3.99 6.32
C THR A 93 0.95 3.28 4.99
N PHE A 94 2.18 2.93 4.66
CA PHE A 94 2.56 2.24 3.44
C PHE A 94 3.12 0.87 3.77
N LYS A 95 2.71 -0.15 3.01
CA LYS A 95 3.20 -1.51 3.09
C LYS A 95 4.19 -1.78 1.95
N ARG A 96 5.31 -2.45 2.25
CA ARG A 96 6.20 -2.98 1.20
C ARG A 96 5.53 -4.16 0.51
N ILE A 97 5.44 -4.08 -0.81
CA ILE A 97 4.97 -5.13 -1.70
C ILE A 97 6.19 -5.71 -2.43
N PRO A 98 6.48 -7.01 -2.27
CA PRO A 98 7.70 -7.60 -2.82
C PRO A 98 7.63 -7.71 -4.35
N ALA A 99 8.76 -7.63 -5.04
CA ALA A 99 8.86 -8.00 -6.45
C ALA A 99 8.36 -9.44 -6.67
N GLY A 100 7.80 -9.71 -7.85
CA GLY A 100 7.29 -11.04 -8.15
C GLY A 100 6.65 -11.18 -9.52
N THR A 101 6.29 -12.42 -9.83
CA THR A 101 5.60 -12.80 -11.07
C THR A 101 4.21 -13.33 -10.72
N PHE A 102 3.19 -12.87 -11.43
CA PHE A 102 1.80 -13.27 -11.21
C PHE A 102 1.02 -13.28 -12.52
N MET A 103 -0.21 -13.80 -12.47
CA MET A 103 -1.14 -13.74 -13.59
C MET A 103 -2.10 -12.57 -13.38
N ILE A 104 -2.25 -11.74 -14.41
CA ILE A 104 -3.24 -10.66 -14.47
C ILE A 104 -4.35 -11.05 -15.46
N GLY A 105 -5.58 -10.59 -15.23
CA GLY A 105 -6.76 -10.97 -16.01
C GLY A 105 -7.51 -12.18 -15.45
N SER A 106 -8.43 -12.75 -16.22
CA SER A 106 -9.29 -13.87 -15.78
C SER A 106 -9.27 -15.06 -16.76
N PRO A 107 -9.37 -16.31 -16.24
CA PRO A 107 -9.53 -17.51 -17.07
C PRO A 107 -10.74 -17.41 -18.01
N GLU A 108 -10.64 -18.03 -19.20
CA GLU A 108 -11.71 -17.99 -20.22
C GLU A 108 -13.06 -18.53 -19.71
N ASP A 109 -13.05 -19.42 -18.72
CA ASP A 109 -14.21 -20.05 -18.12
C ASP A 109 -14.70 -19.35 -16.84
N GLU A 110 -14.08 -18.23 -16.42
CA GLU A 110 -14.52 -17.48 -15.24
C GLU A 110 -15.90 -16.83 -15.49
N PRO A 111 -16.96 -17.21 -14.73
CA PRO A 111 -18.31 -16.74 -15.03
C PRO A 111 -18.46 -15.24 -14.81
N GLY A 112 -18.63 -14.45 -15.88
CA GLY A 112 -18.78 -12.99 -15.80
C GLY A 112 -17.48 -12.21 -16.01
N ARG A 113 -16.49 -12.84 -16.65
CA ARG A 113 -15.34 -12.23 -17.31
C ARG A 113 -15.77 -11.33 -18.48
N ASP A 114 -15.10 -10.21 -18.67
CA ASP A 114 -15.17 -9.40 -19.89
C ASP A 114 -14.14 -9.82 -20.95
N SER A 115 -14.38 -9.44 -22.21
CA SER A 115 -13.58 -9.92 -23.34
C SER A 115 -12.13 -9.45 -23.32
N ASP A 116 -11.86 -8.32 -22.68
CA ASP A 116 -10.58 -7.63 -22.56
C ASP A 116 -9.72 -8.13 -21.38
N GLU A 117 -10.25 -8.98 -20.50
CA GLU A 117 -9.54 -9.56 -19.36
C GLU A 117 -8.59 -10.72 -19.76
N THR A 118 -7.79 -10.55 -20.81
CA THR A 118 -6.90 -11.61 -21.34
C THR A 118 -5.90 -12.05 -20.29
N LEU A 119 -6.00 -13.30 -19.83
CA LEU A 119 -5.10 -13.84 -18.82
C LEU A 119 -3.65 -13.89 -19.34
N HIS A 120 -2.74 -13.17 -18.69
CA HIS A 120 -1.33 -13.16 -19.09
C HIS A 120 -0.40 -12.97 -17.88
N GLN A 121 0.88 -13.32 -18.06
CA GLN A 121 1.87 -13.25 -16.97
C GLN A 121 2.52 -11.88 -16.90
N VAL A 122 2.58 -11.29 -15.72
CA VAL A 122 3.30 -10.05 -15.44
C VAL A 122 4.42 -10.32 -14.45
N THR A 123 5.58 -9.70 -14.66
CA THR A 123 6.68 -9.67 -13.68
C THR A 123 6.95 -8.23 -13.26
N LEU A 124 6.85 -7.97 -11.95
CA LEU A 124 7.31 -6.75 -11.31
C LEU A 124 8.73 -6.99 -10.80
N THR A 125 9.71 -6.23 -11.29
CA THR A 125 11.14 -6.49 -11.02
C THR A 125 11.64 -5.86 -9.74
N GLN A 126 10.88 -4.94 -9.17
CA GLN A 126 11.25 -4.18 -8.00
C GLN A 126 10.15 -4.24 -6.95
N ASP A 127 10.57 -4.22 -5.68
CA ASP A 127 9.65 -3.94 -4.59
C ASP A 127 9.10 -2.53 -4.74
N PHE A 128 7.86 -2.33 -4.31
CA PHE A 128 7.27 -1.01 -4.21
C PHE A 128 6.55 -0.87 -2.86
N HIS A 129 6.13 0.35 -2.55
CA HIS A 129 5.32 0.61 -1.37
C HIS A 129 3.94 1.08 -1.82
N MET A 130 2.89 0.54 -1.21
CA MET A 130 1.51 0.92 -1.46
C MET A 130 0.88 1.39 -0.14
N GLN A 131 0.08 2.47 -0.19
CA GLN A 131 -0.67 2.90 0.98
C GLN A 131 -1.61 1.77 1.41
N THR A 132 -1.76 1.53 2.72
CA THR A 132 -2.55 0.39 3.22
C THR A 132 -4.06 0.58 3.05
N THR A 133 -4.49 1.80 2.75
CA THR A 133 -5.89 2.23 2.59
C THR A 133 -5.96 3.20 1.42
N GLU A 134 -7.16 3.56 0.98
CA GLU A 134 -7.34 4.74 0.14
C GLU A 134 -6.88 6.02 0.87
N VAL A 135 -6.67 7.10 0.12
CA VAL A 135 -6.43 8.43 0.69
C VAL A 135 -7.71 8.90 1.37
N ILE A 136 -7.63 9.22 2.66
CA ILE A 136 -8.82 9.66 3.42
C ILE A 136 -9.08 11.15 3.25
N GLN A 137 -10.32 11.57 3.51
CA GLN A 137 -10.78 12.96 3.40
C GLN A 137 -9.89 13.92 4.20
N GLY A 138 -9.55 13.58 5.45
CA GLY A 138 -8.69 14.43 6.29
C GLY A 138 -7.27 14.61 5.73
N GLN A 139 -6.69 13.56 5.14
CA GLN A 139 -5.38 13.64 4.48
C GLN A 139 -5.44 14.52 3.22
N TRP A 140 -6.50 14.35 2.44
CA TRP A 140 -6.75 15.15 1.24
C TRP A 140 -6.87 16.63 1.58
N GLU A 141 -7.72 16.98 2.54
CA GLU A 141 -7.98 18.38 2.93
C GLU A 141 -6.71 19.07 3.45
N VAL A 142 -5.87 18.38 4.23
CA VAL A 142 -4.59 18.94 4.72
C VAL A 142 -3.64 19.30 3.57
N VAL A 143 -3.65 18.55 2.46
CA VAL A 143 -2.74 18.76 1.32
C VAL A 143 -3.34 19.72 0.28
N MET A 144 -4.64 19.59 0.03
CA MET A 144 -5.32 20.29 -1.05
C MET A 144 -5.96 21.60 -0.58
N GLY A 145 -6.36 21.68 0.69
CA GLY A 145 -7.04 22.83 1.30
C GLY A 145 -8.56 22.83 1.13
N GLU A 146 -9.12 21.76 0.56
CA GLU A 146 -10.55 21.57 0.35
C GLU A 146 -10.89 20.07 0.36
N ASN A 147 -12.16 19.73 0.59
CA ASN A 147 -12.66 18.35 0.54
C ASN A 147 -13.80 18.25 -0.50
N PRO A 148 -13.55 17.61 -1.67
CA PRO A 148 -14.53 17.52 -2.76
C PRO A 148 -15.55 16.40 -2.57
N SER A 149 -15.41 15.58 -1.53
CA SER A 149 -16.25 14.40 -1.30
C SER A 149 -17.72 14.78 -1.17
N SER A 150 -18.58 13.97 -1.76
CA SER A 150 -20.03 13.97 -1.58
C SER A 150 -20.43 13.36 -0.23
N PHE A 151 -19.74 12.31 0.22
CA PHE A 151 -20.05 11.58 1.47
C PHE A 151 -19.33 12.18 2.69
N GLN A 152 -19.52 13.48 2.95
CA GLN A 152 -18.83 14.21 4.02
C GLN A 152 -19.28 13.80 5.43
N ASN A 153 -20.49 13.27 5.58
CA ASN A 153 -21.01 12.83 6.89
C ASN A 153 -20.31 11.58 7.42
N CYS A 154 -19.55 10.88 6.58
CA CYS A 154 -18.77 9.71 6.94
C CYS A 154 -17.60 10.06 7.87
N GLY A 155 -17.02 11.26 7.71
CA GLY A 155 -15.94 11.78 8.55
C GLY A 155 -14.54 11.68 7.91
N ASP A 156 -13.55 12.21 8.62
CA ASP A 156 -12.17 12.41 8.11
C ASP A 156 -11.46 11.10 7.71
N ASP A 157 -11.85 9.97 8.32
CA ASP A 157 -11.29 8.64 8.10
C ASP A 157 -11.92 7.90 6.90
N CYS A 158 -12.88 8.51 6.22
CA CYS A 158 -13.47 7.94 5.01
C CYS A 158 -12.65 8.29 3.77
N PRO A 159 -12.70 7.48 2.70
CA PRO A 159 -11.96 7.78 1.48
C PRO A 159 -12.42 9.12 0.90
N VAL A 160 -11.46 9.86 0.33
CA VAL A 160 -11.81 10.98 -0.54
C VAL A 160 -12.38 10.45 -1.85
N GLU A 161 -13.52 10.98 -2.27
CA GLU A 161 -14.12 10.68 -3.57
C GLU A 161 -14.55 11.95 -4.29
N ASN A 162 -15.15 11.80 -5.48
CA ASN A 162 -15.45 12.92 -6.39
C ASN A 162 -14.19 13.69 -6.82
N VAL A 163 -13.08 12.96 -7.00
CA VAL A 163 -11.78 13.46 -7.48
C VAL A 163 -11.47 12.90 -8.86
N SER A 164 -11.02 13.75 -9.77
CA SER A 164 -10.52 13.31 -11.07
C SER A 164 -9.10 12.75 -10.97
N TRP A 165 -8.68 12.01 -12.00
CA TRP A 165 -7.29 11.58 -12.13
C TRP A 165 -6.29 12.75 -12.09
N ASN A 166 -6.66 13.90 -12.65
CA ASN A 166 -5.79 15.09 -12.62
C ASN A 166 -5.69 15.68 -11.21
N ASP A 167 -6.78 15.68 -10.44
CA ASP A 167 -6.75 16.13 -9.05
C ASP A 167 -5.84 15.23 -8.20
N ALA A 168 -5.89 13.91 -8.44
CA ALA A 168 -4.99 12.96 -7.79
C ALA A 168 -3.51 13.23 -8.14
N GLN A 169 -3.21 13.61 -9.38
CA GLN A 169 -1.85 14.02 -9.76
C GLN A 169 -1.40 15.32 -9.09
N ASP A 170 -2.30 16.29 -8.92
CA ASP A 170 -2.03 17.52 -8.19
C ASP A 170 -1.76 17.23 -6.70
N PHE A 171 -2.57 16.36 -6.08
CA PHE A 171 -2.34 15.86 -4.73
C PHE A 171 -0.96 15.21 -4.60
N ILE A 172 -0.61 14.30 -5.50
CA ILE A 172 0.71 13.64 -5.55
C ILE A 172 1.85 14.65 -5.71
N THR A 173 1.66 15.65 -6.57
CA THR A 173 2.65 16.72 -6.79
C THR A 173 2.90 17.48 -5.49
N ARG A 174 1.86 17.85 -4.75
CA ARG A 174 1.98 18.51 -3.45
C ARG A 174 2.57 17.59 -2.38
N MET A 175 2.20 16.32 -2.36
CA MET A 175 2.81 15.30 -1.49
C MET A 175 4.32 15.20 -1.70
N ASN A 176 4.77 15.17 -2.95
CA ASN A 176 6.19 15.12 -3.30
C ASN A 176 6.95 16.40 -2.89
N GLN A 177 6.29 17.55 -2.91
CA GLN A 177 6.88 18.81 -2.41
C GLN A 177 7.13 18.83 -0.90
N ARG A 178 6.46 17.94 -0.13
CA ARG A 178 6.69 17.82 1.32
C ARG A 178 8.01 17.13 1.67
N GLY A 179 8.65 16.45 0.72
CA GLY A 179 9.98 15.84 0.92
C GLY A 179 10.01 14.57 1.78
N GLU A 180 8.86 13.94 2.02
CA GLU A 180 8.74 12.74 2.86
C GLU A 180 8.78 11.42 2.06
N GLY A 181 9.02 11.50 0.74
CA GLY A 181 9.03 10.35 -0.15
C GLY A 181 8.88 10.74 -1.61
N THR A 182 8.74 9.74 -2.47
CA THR A 182 8.31 9.90 -3.86
C THR A 182 7.05 9.08 -4.06
N TYR A 183 5.94 9.78 -4.22
CA TYR A 183 4.59 9.25 -4.36
C TYR A 183 4.17 9.31 -5.84
N ARG A 184 3.35 8.34 -6.24
CA ARG A 184 2.69 8.24 -7.55
C ARG A 184 1.47 7.33 -7.42
N LEU A 185 0.58 7.36 -8.40
CA LEU A 185 -0.41 6.31 -8.56
C LEU A 185 0.28 4.97 -8.87
N PRO A 186 -0.28 3.84 -8.40
CA PRO A 186 0.19 2.53 -8.80
C PRO A 186 -0.02 2.32 -10.30
N THR A 187 0.77 1.45 -10.93
CA THR A 187 0.34 0.92 -12.22
C THR A 187 -0.86 -0.02 -12.01
N GLU A 188 -1.62 -0.28 -13.06
CA GLU A 188 -2.71 -1.26 -13.02
C GLU A 188 -2.19 -2.63 -12.56
N ALA A 189 -1.03 -3.04 -13.07
CA ALA A 189 -0.40 -4.30 -12.67
C ALA A 189 0.05 -4.30 -11.20
N GLU A 190 0.60 -3.20 -10.69
CA GLU A 190 0.95 -3.09 -9.26
C GLU A 190 -0.29 -3.16 -8.38
N TRP A 191 -1.38 -2.49 -8.79
CA TRP A 191 -2.65 -2.51 -8.08
C TRP A 191 -3.23 -3.92 -8.02
N GLU A 192 -3.33 -4.61 -9.17
CA GLU A 192 -3.89 -5.97 -9.19
C GLU A 192 -3.00 -6.95 -8.43
N TYR A 193 -1.68 -6.87 -8.57
CA TYR A 193 -0.75 -7.70 -7.81
C TYR A 193 -0.94 -7.54 -6.30
N ALA A 194 -1.06 -6.29 -5.85
CA ALA A 194 -1.29 -5.93 -4.46
C ALA A 194 -2.66 -6.41 -3.96
N ALA A 195 -3.72 -6.26 -4.76
CA ALA A 195 -5.07 -6.71 -4.44
C ALA A 195 -5.13 -8.24 -4.27
N ARG A 196 -4.48 -8.99 -5.17
CA ARG A 196 -4.39 -10.46 -5.15
C ARG A 196 -3.63 -11.00 -3.94
N ALA A 197 -2.60 -10.30 -3.48
CA ALA A 197 -1.78 -10.71 -2.35
C ALA A 197 -1.34 -12.20 -2.38
N GLY A 198 -1.05 -12.73 -3.58
CA GLY A 198 -0.63 -14.11 -3.81
C GLY A 198 -1.74 -15.13 -4.07
N THR A 199 -3.01 -14.73 -4.14
CA THR A 199 -4.12 -15.62 -4.54
C THR A 199 -4.29 -15.69 -6.06
N SER A 200 -4.89 -16.78 -6.53
CA SER A 200 -5.30 -16.97 -7.93
C SER A 200 -6.81 -17.16 -8.08
N THR A 201 -7.57 -16.96 -7.00
CA THR A 201 -9.04 -17.01 -6.99
C THR A 201 -9.61 -15.68 -7.48
N PRO A 202 -10.89 -15.61 -7.91
CA PRO A 202 -11.51 -14.36 -8.38
C PRO A 202 -11.52 -13.24 -7.33
N PHE A 203 -11.55 -13.64 -6.05
CA PHE A 203 -11.36 -12.77 -4.89
C PHE A 203 -10.28 -13.35 -3.99
N TYR A 204 -9.45 -12.50 -3.36
CA TYR A 204 -8.48 -12.95 -2.36
C TYR A 204 -9.09 -13.63 -1.11
N PHE A 205 -10.41 -13.46 -0.90
CA PHE A 205 -11.18 -14.19 0.10
C PHE A 205 -11.75 -15.55 -0.39
N GLY A 206 -11.54 -15.90 -1.65
CA GLY A 206 -12.03 -17.12 -2.29
C GLY A 206 -13.00 -16.86 -3.43
N GLN A 207 -14.08 -17.64 -3.49
CA GLN A 207 -15.06 -17.60 -4.60
C GLN A 207 -16.19 -16.57 -4.38
N CYS A 208 -16.47 -16.21 -3.14
CA CYS A 208 -17.52 -15.26 -2.80
C CYS A 208 -16.95 -14.07 -2.06
N LEU A 209 -17.32 -12.88 -2.52
CA LEU A 209 -17.16 -11.64 -1.79
C LEU A 209 -18.39 -11.44 -0.90
N SER A 210 -18.17 -11.08 0.36
CA SER A 210 -19.25 -10.73 1.30
C SER A 210 -19.15 -9.28 1.73
N THR A 211 -20.26 -8.72 2.22
CA THR A 211 -20.32 -7.32 2.66
C THR A 211 -19.63 -7.07 4.01
N ASP A 212 -19.13 -8.12 4.66
CA ASP A 212 -18.23 -8.03 5.82
C ASP A 212 -16.75 -7.88 5.40
N GLN A 213 -16.48 -8.08 4.11
CA GLN A 213 -15.14 -8.10 3.51
C GLN A 213 -14.90 -6.91 2.58
N ALA A 214 -15.96 -6.37 1.97
CA ALA A 214 -15.90 -5.25 1.06
C ALA A 214 -17.19 -4.42 1.15
N ASN A 215 -17.09 -3.12 0.88
CA ASN A 215 -18.25 -2.23 0.83
C ASN A 215 -18.79 -2.13 -0.61
N TYR A 216 -19.83 -2.90 -0.94
CA TYR A 216 -20.45 -2.89 -2.28
C TYR A 216 -21.98 -3.01 -2.17
N ASP A 217 -22.70 -3.00 -3.30
CA ASP A 217 -24.14 -3.26 -3.28
C ASP A 217 -24.44 -4.74 -2.97
N GLY A 218 -24.68 -5.02 -1.68
CA GLY A 218 -25.02 -6.35 -1.16
C GLY A 218 -26.26 -6.99 -1.78
N ASN A 219 -27.11 -6.24 -2.51
CA ASN A 219 -28.21 -6.82 -3.28
C ASN A 219 -27.73 -7.60 -4.52
N TYR A 220 -26.49 -7.38 -4.97
CA TYR A 220 -25.91 -8.01 -6.15
C TYR A 220 -24.67 -8.81 -5.78
N SER A 221 -24.83 -10.10 -5.51
CA SER A 221 -23.73 -11.04 -5.31
C SER A 221 -23.37 -11.77 -6.61
N SER A 222 -22.14 -12.31 -6.67
CA SER A 222 -21.75 -13.28 -7.71
C SER A 222 -22.67 -14.52 -7.67
N GLU A 223 -22.81 -15.20 -8.82
CA GLU A 223 -23.66 -16.38 -8.92
C GLU A 223 -23.25 -17.46 -7.89
N GLY A 224 -24.20 -17.95 -7.11
CA GLY A 224 -23.95 -18.91 -6.03
C GLY A 224 -23.46 -18.31 -4.71
N CYS A 225 -23.25 -16.99 -4.63
CA CYS A 225 -22.83 -16.30 -3.42
C CYS A 225 -24.01 -15.65 -2.68
N PRO A 226 -23.98 -15.59 -1.33
CA PRO A 226 -25.03 -14.96 -0.55
C PRO A 226 -25.08 -13.44 -0.82
N GLN A 227 -26.29 -12.88 -0.82
CA GLN A 227 -26.48 -11.44 -0.72
C GLN A 227 -26.06 -10.95 0.67
N GLY A 228 -25.72 -9.66 0.75
CA GLY A 228 -25.25 -9.02 1.96
C GLY A 228 -25.95 -7.69 2.25
N GLU A 229 -25.40 -6.93 3.20
CA GLU A 229 -25.89 -5.60 3.56
C GLU A 229 -25.58 -4.59 2.45
N TYR A 230 -26.57 -3.80 2.05
CA TYR A 230 -26.34 -2.65 1.18
C TYR A 230 -26.07 -1.39 2.01
N ARG A 231 -24.87 -0.83 1.87
CA ARG A 231 -24.49 0.47 2.45
C ARG A 231 -24.43 1.49 1.31
N PRO A 232 -25.32 2.50 1.30
CA PRO A 232 -25.43 3.44 0.19
C PRO A 232 -24.40 4.59 0.24
N GLU A 233 -23.41 4.50 1.13
CA GLU A 233 -22.36 5.51 1.33
C GLU A 233 -21.01 4.81 1.52
N THR A 234 -19.93 5.58 1.42
CA THR A 234 -18.59 5.10 1.82
C THR A 234 -18.57 4.76 3.31
N VAL A 235 -17.61 3.92 3.69
CA VAL A 235 -17.33 3.60 5.10
C VAL A 235 -15.91 4.06 5.44
N PRO A 236 -15.59 4.27 6.74
CA PRO A 236 -14.22 4.54 7.15
C PRO A 236 -13.26 3.47 6.64
N VAL A 237 -12.10 3.90 6.15
CA VAL A 237 -11.10 2.96 5.63
C VAL A 237 -10.63 2.00 6.73
N ALA A 238 -10.20 0.81 6.33
CA ALA A 238 -9.78 -0.26 7.23
C ALA A 238 -10.84 -0.68 8.27
N SER A 239 -12.13 -0.43 7.99
CA SER A 239 -13.25 -0.94 8.80
C SER A 239 -13.63 -2.38 8.47
N LEU A 240 -13.22 -2.88 7.30
CA LEU A 240 -13.43 -4.24 6.82
C LEU A 240 -12.11 -5.02 6.79
N ALA A 241 -12.17 -6.32 6.49
CA ALA A 241 -11.00 -7.20 6.53
C ALA A 241 -9.96 -6.84 5.45
N SER A 242 -8.67 -6.84 5.81
CA SER A 242 -7.58 -6.68 4.84
C SER A 242 -7.33 -7.97 4.05
N ASN A 243 -6.60 -7.84 2.93
CA ASN A 243 -5.98 -8.98 2.26
C ASN A 243 -4.77 -9.53 3.02
N ALA A 244 -4.16 -10.59 2.48
CA ALA A 244 -3.03 -11.30 3.10
C ALA A 244 -1.76 -10.45 3.28
N TRP A 245 -1.66 -9.31 2.59
CA TRP A 245 -0.54 -8.37 2.72
C TRP A 245 -0.86 -7.18 3.64
N GLY A 246 -2.07 -7.10 4.18
CA GLY A 246 -2.49 -6.01 5.07
C GLY A 246 -2.91 -4.74 4.34
N LEU A 247 -3.36 -4.87 3.08
CA LEU A 247 -4.04 -3.81 2.36
C LEU A 247 -5.54 -3.95 2.56
N TYR A 248 -6.20 -2.85 2.86
CA TYR A 248 -7.63 -2.76 3.14
C TYR A 248 -8.34 -2.21 1.91
N ASP A 249 -9.65 -2.48 1.83
CA ASP A 249 -10.56 -1.83 0.88
C ASP A 249 -10.17 -1.93 -0.61
N MET A 250 -9.23 -2.84 -0.94
CA MET A 250 -8.87 -3.21 -2.32
C MET A 250 -10.06 -3.76 -3.14
N ARG A 251 -11.26 -3.81 -2.55
CA ARG A 251 -12.54 -4.18 -3.16
C ARG A 251 -13.66 -3.36 -2.52
N GLY A 252 -14.45 -2.71 -3.34
CA GLY A 252 -15.55 -1.86 -2.92
C GLY A 252 -15.08 -0.49 -2.41
N ASN A 253 -15.94 0.14 -1.62
CA ASN A 253 -15.80 1.48 -1.05
C ASN A 253 -15.70 2.61 -2.09
N VAL A 254 -14.59 2.73 -2.82
CA VAL A 254 -14.42 3.70 -3.92
C VAL A 254 -13.58 3.13 -5.06
N TRP A 255 -13.73 3.67 -6.27
CA TRP A 255 -12.79 3.41 -7.36
C TRP A 255 -11.44 4.06 -7.10
N GLU A 256 -10.37 3.29 -7.32
CA GLU A 256 -8.99 3.73 -7.13
C GLU A 256 -8.30 3.97 -8.47
N TRP A 257 -7.78 5.18 -8.68
CA TRP A 257 -7.08 5.53 -9.92
C TRP A 257 -5.71 4.84 -10.04
N CYS A 258 -5.42 4.30 -11.22
CA CYS A 258 -4.09 3.84 -11.63
C CYS A 258 -3.40 4.85 -12.56
N GLY A 259 -2.09 4.74 -12.74
CA GLY A 259 -1.29 5.60 -13.62
C GLY A 259 -1.52 5.35 -15.12
N ASP A 260 -2.12 4.22 -15.47
CA ASP A 260 -2.19 3.65 -16.81
C ASP A 260 -3.26 4.32 -17.67
N TRP A 261 -3.05 4.32 -18.98
CA TRP A 261 -4.14 4.48 -19.94
C TRP A 261 -4.78 3.12 -20.22
N SER A 262 -6.12 3.11 -20.26
CA SER A 262 -6.88 1.92 -20.67
C SER A 262 -6.53 1.52 -22.11
N GLY A 263 -6.44 0.20 -22.34
CA GLY A 263 -6.12 -0.42 -23.62
C GLY A 263 -6.05 -1.95 -23.48
N ASP A 264 -5.92 -2.63 -24.62
CA ASP A 264 -5.94 -4.10 -24.66
C ASP A 264 -4.78 -4.73 -23.88
N TYR A 265 -5.08 -5.82 -23.18
CA TYR A 265 -4.07 -6.64 -22.53
C TYR A 265 -3.16 -7.34 -23.55
N PRO A 266 -1.84 -7.40 -23.30
CA PRO A 266 -0.91 -8.09 -24.16
C PRO A 266 -1.16 -9.59 -24.17
N THR A 267 -0.94 -10.24 -25.31
CA THR A 267 -1.13 -11.70 -25.47
C THR A 267 0.03 -12.53 -24.93
N GLY A 268 0.99 -11.93 -24.23
CA GLY A 268 2.24 -12.57 -23.82
C GLY A 268 2.76 -12.01 -22.50
N SER A 269 3.81 -12.64 -21.97
CA SER A 269 4.39 -12.19 -20.71
C SER A 269 5.03 -10.82 -20.84
N VAL A 270 4.79 -9.96 -19.85
CA VAL A 270 5.35 -8.60 -19.79
C VAL A 270 6.11 -8.38 -18.48
N THR A 271 7.01 -7.40 -18.49
CA THR A 271 7.84 -7.02 -17.35
C THR A 271 7.67 -5.52 -17.10
N ASP A 272 7.34 -5.15 -15.87
CA ASP A 272 7.05 -3.79 -15.42
C ASP A 272 6.12 -3.00 -16.37
N PRO A 273 4.92 -3.52 -16.70
CA PRO A 273 4.01 -2.83 -17.60
C PRO A 273 3.49 -1.53 -16.99
N SER A 274 3.34 -0.51 -17.83
CA SER A 274 2.79 0.81 -17.48
C SER A 274 1.57 1.16 -18.35
N GLY A 275 0.85 0.13 -18.80
CA GLY A 275 -0.35 0.26 -19.61
C GLY A 275 -0.07 0.70 -21.05
N SER A 276 -1.14 1.08 -21.75
CA SER A 276 -1.02 1.60 -23.11
C SER A 276 -0.31 2.96 -23.12
N TRP A 277 0.44 3.21 -24.20
CA TRP A 277 1.09 4.52 -24.41
C TRP A 277 0.07 5.66 -24.63
N ARG A 278 -1.16 5.34 -25.07
CA ARG A 278 -2.30 6.25 -25.23
C ARG A 278 -3.62 5.52 -25.02
N GLY A 279 -4.61 6.23 -24.49
CA GLY A 279 -5.99 5.77 -24.37
C GLY A 279 -6.95 6.95 -24.27
N ASN A 280 -8.25 6.65 -24.29
CA ASN A 280 -9.29 7.67 -24.09
C ASN A 280 -9.63 7.86 -22.61
N TYR A 281 -9.30 6.88 -21.77
CA TYR A 281 -9.63 6.83 -20.35
C TYR A 281 -8.43 6.37 -19.53
N ARG A 282 -8.38 6.81 -18.27
CA ARG A 282 -7.45 6.31 -17.26
C ARG A 282 -8.05 5.10 -16.58
N VAL A 283 -7.21 4.15 -16.20
CA VAL A 283 -7.66 2.96 -15.49
C VAL A 283 -8.04 3.34 -14.06
N GLY A 284 -9.25 2.97 -13.65
CA GLY A 284 -9.63 2.84 -12.24
C GLY A 284 -9.79 1.37 -11.90
N ARG A 285 -9.52 0.97 -10.66
CA ARG A 285 -9.68 -0.42 -10.17
C ARG A 285 -10.43 -0.49 -8.84
N GLY A 286 -10.86 -1.70 -8.50
CA GLY A 286 -11.33 -2.09 -7.17
C GLY A 286 -12.67 -1.56 -6.73
N GLY A 287 -13.31 -0.70 -7.53
CA GLY A 287 -14.29 0.22 -6.99
C GLY A 287 -15.75 -0.13 -7.14
N TRP A 288 -16.47 0.48 -6.20
CA TRP A 288 -17.91 0.56 -6.10
C TRP A 288 -18.51 1.70 -6.94
N SER A 289 -19.66 1.45 -7.56
CA SER A 289 -20.64 2.49 -7.85
C SER A 289 -21.94 2.15 -7.13
N ALA A 290 -22.81 3.13 -6.87
CA ALA A 290 -24.18 2.87 -6.38
C ALA A 290 -25.01 1.92 -7.30
N VAL A 291 -24.43 1.50 -8.43
CA VAL A 291 -24.95 0.59 -9.44
C VAL A 291 -23.99 -0.60 -9.72
N SER A 292 -22.84 -0.69 -9.04
CA SER A 292 -21.88 -1.76 -9.29
C SER A 292 -22.45 -3.03 -8.69
N GLN A 293 -22.80 -3.95 -9.57
CA GLN A 293 -23.15 -5.30 -9.19
C GLN A 293 -21.88 -5.91 -8.60
N GLY A 294 -21.95 -6.77 -7.58
CA GLY A 294 -20.77 -7.47 -7.03
C GLY A 294 -19.96 -8.28 -8.06
N ARG A 295 -20.49 -8.40 -9.30
CA ARG A 295 -19.81 -8.90 -10.49
C ARG A 295 -18.68 -7.98 -11.01
N GLN A 296 -18.80 -6.65 -10.84
CA GLN A 296 -17.80 -5.63 -11.24
C GLN A 296 -16.67 -5.49 -10.22
N GLU A 297 -16.85 -6.02 -9.00
CA GLU A 297 -15.87 -5.93 -7.90
C GLU A 297 -14.77 -7.01 -8.00
N ARG A 298 -14.38 -7.44 -9.20
CA ARG A 298 -13.46 -8.58 -9.43
C ARG A 298 -12.02 -8.17 -9.66
N GLU A 299 -11.10 -9.12 -9.46
CA GLU A 299 -9.66 -8.85 -9.53
C GLU A 299 -9.19 -8.37 -10.91
N ALA A 300 -9.88 -8.75 -11.98
CA ALA A 300 -9.52 -8.46 -13.37
C ALA A 300 -10.34 -7.33 -14.01
N PHE A 301 -11.31 -6.73 -13.30
CA PHE A 301 -12.22 -5.75 -13.91
C PHE A 301 -11.53 -4.39 -14.07
N ALA A 302 -11.50 -3.88 -15.30
CA ALA A 302 -11.11 -2.53 -15.67
C ALA A 302 -12.26 -1.88 -16.48
N PRO A 303 -12.73 -0.66 -16.12
CA PRO A 303 -13.84 0.00 -16.81
C PRO A 303 -13.45 0.65 -18.14
#